data_AF-A0A3D2VSH9-F1
#
_entry.id   AF-A0A3D2VSH9-F1
#
_cell.length_a   1.000
_cell.length_b   1.000
_cell.length_c   1.000
_cell.angle_alpha   90.00
_cell.angle_beta   90.00
_cell.angle_gamma   90.00
#
_symmetry.space_group_name_H-M   'P 1'
#
loop_
_entity.id
_entity.type
_entity.pdbx_description
1 polymer ?
#
loop_
_entity_poly.entity_id
_entity_poly.type
_entity_poly.pdbx_seq_one_letter_code
_entity_poly.pdbx_strand_id
1 'polypeptide(L)'
;ASFQETTRVLTEAAVRGLRDDLRGLKENVIVGRLIPAGTGLAYHLQRRHNWVPSRPGTSDGHVFESSESDLKPVSEDKSDDSEVDSKDMTA
;
A
#
# COMPACT_ATOMS: atom_id res chain seq x y z
N ALA A 1 -14.90 -14.57 -7.62
CA ALA A 1 -15.79 -15.72 -7.87
C ALA A 1 -16.64 -16.06 -6.64
N SER A 2 -17.80 -15.42 -6.40
CA SER A 2 -18.52 -15.71 -5.13
C SER A 2 -20.03 -15.47 -5.15
N PHE A 3 -20.75 -15.56 -6.27
CA PHE A 3 -22.21 -15.69 -6.12
C PHE A 3 -22.88 -16.61 -7.15
N GLN A 4 -22.35 -16.75 -8.36
CA GLN A 4 -22.87 -17.70 -9.36
C GLN A 4 -21.72 -18.21 -10.24
N GLU A 5 -21.94 -19.36 -10.90
CA GLU A 5 -21.06 -19.95 -11.91
C GLU A 5 -19.57 -20.06 -11.50
N THR A 6 -19.30 -20.42 -10.23
CA THR A 6 -17.94 -20.42 -9.65
C THR A 6 -16.94 -21.24 -10.46
N THR A 7 -17.32 -22.44 -10.91
CA THR A 7 -16.46 -23.31 -11.72
C THR A 7 -16.02 -22.63 -13.02
N ARG A 8 -16.95 -21.99 -13.73
CA ARG A 8 -16.66 -21.30 -15.00
C ARG A 8 -15.77 -20.08 -14.80
N VAL A 9 -16.04 -19.28 -13.77
CA VAL A 9 -15.24 -18.08 -13.47
C VAL A 9 -13.82 -18.46 -13.04
N LEU A 10 -13.66 -19.54 -12.27
CA LEU A 10 -12.34 -20.02 -11.85
C LEU A 10 -11.53 -20.61 -13.01
N THR A 11 -12.17 -21.36 -13.91
CA THR A 11 -11.46 -21.92 -15.08
C THR A 11 -11.00 -20.80 -16.02
N GLU A 12 -11.86 -19.82 -16.31
CA GLU A 12 -11.50 -18.68 -17.17
C GLU A 12 -10.37 -17.83 -16.56
N ALA A 13 -10.43 -17.59 -15.24
CA ALA A 13 -9.37 -16.87 -14.54
C ALA A 13 -8.04 -17.62 -14.52
N ALA A 14 -8.07 -18.95 -14.33
CA ALA A 14 -6.86 -19.78 -14.34
C ALA A 14 -6.22 -19.85 -15.73
N VAL A 15 -7.04 -20.05 -16.78
CA VAL A 15 -6.55 -20.11 -18.18
C VAL A 15 -5.95 -18.77 -18.62
N ARG A 16 -6.53 -17.65 -18.20
CA ARG A 16 -6.01 -16.30 -18.50
C ARG A 16 -4.93 -15.81 -17.55
N GLY A 17 -4.63 -16.54 -16.47
CA GLY A 17 -3.66 -16.13 -15.46
C GLY A 17 -4.04 -14.83 -14.72
N LEU A 18 -5.33 -14.58 -14.51
CA LEU A 18 -5.80 -13.35 -13.87
C LEU A 18 -5.30 -13.26 -12.41
N ARG A 19 -4.84 -12.07 -12.02
CA ARG A 19 -4.45 -11.76 -10.64
C ARG A 19 -5.48 -10.83 -10.01
N ASP A 20 -5.82 -11.10 -8.76
CA ASP A 20 -6.72 -10.29 -7.95
C ASP A 20 -5.88 -9.37 -7.04
N ASP A 21 -6.04 -8.06 -7.23
CA ASP A 21 -5.32 -7.02 -6.49
C ASP A 21 -5.93 -6.73 -5.10
N LEU A 22 -7.03 -7.41 -4.71
CA LEU A 22 -7.69 -7.26 -3.43
C LEU A 22 -8.06 -5.80 -3.06
N ARG A 23 -8.60 -5.05 -4.02
CA ARG A 23 -9.05 -3.66 -3.87
C ARG A 23 -10.52 -3.51 -3.49
N GLY A 24 -11.31 -4.55 -3.66
CA GLY A 24 -12.74 -4.61 -3.43
C GLY A 24 -13.13 -5.06 -2.03
N LEU A 25 -14.39 -4.84 -1.68
CA LEU A 25 -14.93 -5.25 -0.38
C LEU A 25 -14.98 -6.77 -0.26
N LYS A 26 -15.58 -7.42 -1.27
CA LYS A 26 -15.95 -8.83 -1.23
C LYS A 26 -14.74 -9.75 -1.16
N GLU A 27 -13.72 -9.50 -1.98
CA GLU A 27 -12.47 -10.26 -1.97
C GLU A 27 -11.70 -10.12 -0.65
N ASN A 28 -11.64 -8.94 -0.04
CA ASN A 28 -11.01 -8.76 1.26
C ASN A 28 -11.76 -9.49 2.38
N VAL A 29 -13.10 -9.51 2.31
CA VAL A 29 -13.93 -10.31 3.23
C VAL A 29 -13.66 -11.81 3.05
N ILE A 30 -13.60 -12.30 1.81
CA ILE A 30 -13.36 -13.73 1.53
C ILE A 30 -11.98 -14.17 2.02
N VAL A 31 -10.97 -13.31 1.91
CA VAL A 31 -9.59 -13.60 2.34
C VAL A 31 -9.36 -13.34 3.83
N GLY A 32 -10.29 -12.66 4.52
CA GLY A 32 -10.19 -12.36 5.96
C GLY A 32 -9.24 -11.21 6.29
N ARG A 33 -9.06 -10.25 5.37
CA ARG A 33 -8.28 -9.02 5.60
C ARG A 33 -9.22 -7.86 5.94
N LEU A 34 -8.65 -6.79 6.49
CA LEU A 34 -9.38 -5.53 6.65
C LEU A 34 -10.02 -5.15 5.32
N ILE A 35 -11.22 -4.57 5.37
CA ILE A 35 -11.93 -4.11 4.19
C ILE A 35 -11.54 -2.67 3.83
N PRO A 36 -11.58 -2.28 2.55
CA PRO A 36 -11.28 -0.91 2.11
C PRO A 36 -12.46 0.05 2.39
N ALA A 37 -12.97 0.03 3.61
CA ALA A 37 -14.07 0.87 4.07
C ALA A 37 -13.95 1.12 5.58
N GLY A 38 -14.49 2.27 6.05
CA GLY A 38 -14.45 2.64 7.46
C GLY A 38 -13.03 2.65 8.03
N THR A 39 -12.83 1.98 9.16
CA THR A 39 -11.54 1.88 9.86
C THR A 39 -10.45 1.17 9.03
N GLY A 40 -10.83 0.31 8.08
CA GLY A 40 -9.89 -0.37 7.21
C GLY A 40 -9.39 0.48 6.04
N LEU A 41 -9.95 1.68 5.81
CA LEU A 41 -9.55 2.56 4.70
C LEU A 41 -8.11 3.07 4.87
N ALA A 42 -7.73 3.53 6.07
CA ALA A 42 -6.38 4.03 6.35
C ALA A 42 -5.30 2.99 6.03
N TYR A 43 -5.56 1.74 6.39
CA TYR A 43 -4.69 0.61 6.10
C TYR A 43 -4.52 0.36 4.58
N HIS A 44 -5.58 0.49 3.78
CA HIS A 44 -5.48 0.35 2.33
C HIS A 44 -4.79 1.53 1.66
N LEU A 45 -5.00 2.75 2.16
CA LEU A 45 -4.33 3.96 1.64
C LEU A 45 -2.82 3.88 1.87
N GLN A 46 -2.39 3.50 3.08
CA GLN A 46 -0.97 3.30 3.38
C GLN A 46 -0.36 2.20 2.51
N ARG A 47 -1.06 1.08 2.32
CA ARG A 47 -0.58 -0.01 1.47
C ARG A 47 -0.41 0.40 0.00
N ARG A 48 -1.26 1.31 -0.50
CA ARG A 48 -1.12 1.88 -1.86
C ARG A 48 0.01 2.90 -1.95
N HIS A 49 0.21 3.71 -0.91
CA HIS A 49 1.29 4.70 -0.88
C HIS A 49 2.68 4.04 -0.84
N ASN A 50 2.81 2.91 -0.14
CA ASN A 50 4.06 2.16 -0.07
C ASN A 50 4.28 1.20 -1.26
N TRP A 51 3.47 1.33 -2.32
CA TRP A 51 3.64 0.53 -3.54
C TRP A 51 4.85 1.03 -4.32
N VAL A 52 5.99 0.41 -4.07
CA VAL A 52 7.15 0.52 -4.96
C VAL A 52 6.90 -0.41 -6.14
N PRO A 53 6.75 0.09 -7.37
CA PRO A 53 6.68 -0.78 -8.53
C PRO A 53 7.99 -1.56 -8.59
N SER A 54 7.92 -2.87 -8.37
CA SER A 54 9.03 -3.77 -8.68
C SER A 54 9.23 -3.70 -10.19
N ARG A 55 10.23 -2.94 -10.64
CA ARG A 55 10.61 -2.88 -12.05
C ARG A 55 10.85 -4.33 -12.51
N PRO A 56 10.13 -4.84 -13.52
CA PRO A 56 10.49 -6.12 -14.11
C PRO A 56 11.90 -5.97 -14.68
N GLY A 57 12.82 -6.82 -14.21
CA GLY A 57 14.22 -6.79 -14.58
C GLY A 57 14.38 -6.88 -16.08
N THR A 58 14.78 -5.78 -16.70
CA THR A 58 15.29 -5.74 -18.06
C THR A 58 16.65 -6.42 -18.06
N SER A 59 16.67 -7.70 -18.46
CA SER A 59 17.85 -8.31 -19.06
C SER A 59 18.06 -7.67 -20.43
N ASP A 60 18.89 -6.62 -20.50
CA ASP A 60 19.82 -6.38 -21.59
C ASP A 60 20.59 -5.09 -21.34
N GLY A 61 21.91 -5.18 -21.49
CA GLY A 61 22.86 -4.16 -21.09
C GLY A 61 22.73 -2.88 -21.89
N HIS A 62 22.52 -1.77 -21.18
CA HIS A 62 23.23 -0.52 -21.42
C HIS A 62 23.15 0.33 -20.16
N VAL A 63 24.29 0.56 -19.52
CA VAL A 63 24.42 1.55 -18.44
C VAL A 63 24.33 2.92 -19.11
N PHE A 64 23.20 3.60 -18.95
CA PHE A 64 23.11 5.03 -19.23
C PHE A 64 22.82 5.74 -17.91
N GLU A 65 23.86 6.39 -17.41
CA GLU A 65 23.81 7.34 -16.32
C GLU A 65 23.02 8.55 -16.77
N SER A 66 21.93 8.85 -16.08
CA SER A 66 21.32 10.17 -16.08
C SER A 66 20.71 10.40 -14.71
N SER A 67 21.38 11.30 -14.01
CA SER A 67 20.94 12.01 -12.82
C SER A 67 19.42 12.16 -12.70
N GLU A 68 18.83 11.55 -11.67
CA GLU A 68 17.69 12.18 -11.00
C GLU A 68 17.67 11.76 -9.54
N SER A 69 17.77 12.76 -8.68
CA SER A 69 17.74 12.70 -7.24
C SER A 69 16.38 12.21 -6.75
N ASP A 70 16.23 10.91 -6.50
CA ASP A 70 15.12 10.37 -5.71
C ASP A 70 15.40 10.63 -4.22
N LEU A 71 15.15 11.88 -3.80
CA LEU A 71 15.01 12.23 -2.39
C LEU A 71 13.80 11.47 -1.83
N LYS A 72 14.07 10.57 -0.88
CA LYS A 72 13.07 9.83 -0.09
C LYS A 72 11.99 10.78 0.45
N PRO A 73 10.70 10.40 0.46
CA PRO A 73 9.69 11.19 1.16
C PRO A 73 10.05 11.21 2.66
N VAL A 74 10.28 12.41 3.16
CA VAL A 74 10.59 12.68 4.56
C VAL A 74 9.40 12.23 5.40
N SER A 75 9.59 11.25 6.26
CA SER A 75 8.69 11.02 7.38
C SER A 75 8.96 12.15 8.38
N GLU A 76 8.21 13.24 8.28
CA GLU A 76 8.03 14.18 9.38
C GLU A 76 7.28 13.44 10.49
N ASP A 77 8.05 12.85 11.39
CA ASP A 77 7.59 12.42 12.70
C ASP A 77 7.34 13.70 13.50
N LYS A 78 6.10 14.19 13.54
CA LYS A 78 5.71 15.22 14.52
C LYS A 78 5.50 14.53 15.86
N SER A 79 6.59 14.26 16.56
CA SER A 79 6.61 14.16 18.01
C SER A 79 6.54 15.58 18.58
N ASP A 80 5.32 16.12 18.73
CA ASP A 80 5.11 17.28 19.61
C ASP A 80 5.09 16.77 21.07
N ASP A 81 6.28 16.45 21.58
CA ASP A 81 6.55 16.54 23.01
C ASP A 81 7.06 17.97 23.27
N SER A 82 6.18 18.84 23.78
CA SER A 82 6.63 20.05 24.48
C SER A 82 6.11 20.04 25.90
N GLU A 83 6.93 19.40 26.72
CA GLU A 83 7.24 19.77 28.10
C GLU A 83 7.23 21.30 28.24
N VAL A 84 6.26 21.84 29.00
CA VAL A 84 6.29 23.26 29.41
C VAL A 84 6.59 23.30 30.90
N ASP A 85 7.76 23.87 31.15
CA ASP A 85 8.49 24.00 32.41
C ASP A 85 7.65 24.33 33.64
N SER A 86 7.91 23.59 34.70
CA SER A 86 7.73 24.06 36.07
C SER A 86 8.96 24.86 36.49
N LYS A 87 8.72 26.02 37.14
CA LYS A 87 9.68 26.90 37.87
C LYS A 87 10.50 27.83 36.96
N ASP A 88 10.63 29.14 37.18
CA ASP A 88 10.74 29.92 38.41
C ASP A 88 10.39 31.40 38.19
N MET A 89 10.24 32.13 39.30
CA MET A 89 10.54 33.56 39.50
C MET A 89 9.52 34.63 39.04
N THR A 90 8.70 35.11 39.99
CA THR A 90 8.77 36.52 40.43
C THR A 90 8.12 36.71 41.81
N ALA A 91 8.61 37.73 42.53
CA ALA A 91 8.51 38.02 43.96
C ALA A 91 7.11 38.27 44.52
#